data_AF-A0A9P0C522-F1
#
_entry.id   AF-A0A9P0C522-F1
#
_cell.length_a   1.000
_cell.length_b   1.000
_cell.length_c   1.000
_cell.angle_alpha   90.00
_cell.angle_beta   90.00
_cell.angle_gamma   90.00
#
_symmetry.space_group_name_H-M   'P 1'
#
loop_
_entity.id
_entity.type
_entity.pdbx_description
1 polymer ?
#
loop_
_entity_poly.entity_id
_entity_poly.type
_entity_poly.pdbx_seq_one_letter_code
_entity_poly.pdbx_strand_id
1 'polypeptide(L)'
;MLLVKEDWIARAILHLVEKERYVMEGAGACPLAAIIGNLVPELKIKNVVCIMSGGNIDQITLTRCIDRGMSAEGRLVLFRVSDTTGCFYYV
;
A
#
# COMPACT_ATOMS: atom_id res chain seq x y z
N MET A 1 7.67 20.21 1.72
CA MET A 1 8.01 18.86 1.21
C MET A 1 7.62 17.85 2.28
N LEU A 2 6.92 16.79 1.91
CA LEU A 2 6.40 15.79 2.85
C LEU A 2 6.98 14.41 2.53
N LEU A 3 7.40 13.68 3.56
CA LEU A 3 7.97 12.34 3.43
C LEU A 3 6.93 11.30 3.85
N VAL A 4 6.71 10.28 3.03
CA VAL A 4 5.79 9.18 3.30
C VAL A 4 6.59 7.88 3.35
N LYS A 5 6.39 7.06 4.38
CA LYS A 5 7.01 5.74 4.45
C LYS A 5 6.35 4.79 3.45
N GLU A 6 7.14 3.89 2.88
CA GLU A 6 6.66 2.88 1.92
C GLU A 6 5.49 2.05 2.45
N ASP A 7 5.43 1.75 3.75
CA ASP A 7 4.33 0.97 4.33
C ASP A 7 2.99 1.71 4.21
N TRP A 8 2.99 3.04 4.31
CA TRP A 8 1.79 3.84 4.08
C TRP A 8 1.41 3.90 2.61
N ILE A 9 2.40 3.90 1.71
CA ILE A 9 2.16 3.82 0.25
C ILE A 9 1.54 2.47 -0.10
N ALA A 10 2.06 1.36 0.45
CA ALA A 10 1.51 0.02 0.25
C ALA A 10 0.07 -0.10 0.77
N ARG A 11 -0.22 0.44 1.97
CA ARG A 11 -1.59 0.52 2.51
C ARG A 11 -2.52 1.36 1.63
N ALA A 12 -2.04 2.47 1.08
CA ALA A 12 -2.83 3.29 0.17
C ALA A 12 -3.14 2.56 -1.15
N ILE A 13 -2.16 1.86 -1.74
CA ILE A 13 -2.39 1.03 -2.93
C ILE A 13 -3.42 -0.07 -2.62
N LEU A 14 -3.26 -0.77 -1.50
CA LEU A 14 -4.22 -1.78 -1.06
C LEU A 14 -5.63 -1.19 -0.92
N HIS A 15 -5.75 -0.03 -0.27
CA HIS A 15 -7.02 0.68 -0.09
C HIS A 15 -7.67 1.04 -1.42
N LEU A 16 -6.90 1.56 -2.38
CA LEU A 16 -7.40 1.91 -3.71
C LEU A 16 -7.92 0.71 -4.48
N VAL A 17 -7.25 -0.43 -4.37
CA VAL A 17 -7.67 -1.68 -5.04
C VAL A 17 -8.91 -2.27 -4.36
N GLU A 18 -8.95 -2.30 -3.03
CA GLU A 18 -10.04 -2.95 -2.28
C GLU A 18 -11.32 -2.09 -2.24
N LYS A 19 -11.20 -0.78 -2.04
CA LYS A 19 -12.34 0.14 -1.85
C LYS A 19 -12.77 0.84 -3.12
N GLU A 20 -11.80 1.38 -3.86
CA GLU A 20 -12.08 2.27 -4.99
C GLU A 20 -11.95 1.57 -6.35
N ARG A 21 -11.46 0.31 -6.38
CA ARG A 21 -11.20 -0.49 -7.58
C ARG A 21 -10.24 0.19 -8.58
N TYR A 22 -9.36 1.07 -8.10
CA TYR A 22 -8.32 1.69 -8.91
C TYR A 22 -6.98 1.00 -8.71
N VAL A 23 -6.22 0.90 -9.79
CA VAL A 23 -4.86 0.36 -9.81
C VAL A 23 -3.90 1.51 -10.06
N MET A 24 -3.01 1.78 -9.11
CA MET A 24 -2.10 2.93 -9.14
C MET A 24 -0.68 2.52 -8.78
N GLU A 25 0.28 3.27 -9.31
CA GLU A 25 1.68 3.17 -8.91
C GLU A 25 1.91 3.82 -7.53
N GLY A 26 3.08 3.54 -6.93
CA GLY A 26 3.47 4.14 -5.64
C GLY A 26 3.40 5.67 -5.64
N ALA A 27 3.90 6.32 -6.69
CA ALA A 27 3.86 7.79 -6.78
C ALA A 27 2.42 8.33 -6.85
N GLY A 28 1.52 7.64 -7.56
CA GLY A 28 0.10 8.00 -7.67
C GLY A 28 -0.70 7.77 -6.38
N ALA A 29 -0.23 6.87 -5.51
CA ALA A 29 -0.85 6.58 -4.22
C ALA A 29 -0.35 7.47 -3.07
N CYS A 30 0.76 8.21 -3.25
CA CYS A 30 1.38 9.06 -2.21
C CYS A 30 0.42 10.05 -1.52
N PRO A 31 -0.47 10.77 -2.23
CA PRO A 31 -1.36 11.74 -1.57
C PRO A 31 -2.34 11.06 -0.61
N LEU A 32 -2.90 9.93 -1.02
CA LEU A 32 -3.78 9.13 -0.16
C LEU A 32 -3.00 8.54 1.01
N ALA A 33 -1.78 8.05 0.78
CA ALA A 33 -0.91 7.52 1.83
C ALA A 33 -0.59 8.57 2.91
N ALA A 34 -0.40 9.83 2.53
CA ALA A 34 -0.20 10.91 3.49
C ALA A 34 -1.43 11.18 4.36
N ILE A 35 -2.63 11.07 3.79
CA ILE A 35 -3.89 11.25 4.52
C ILE A 35 -4.15 10.07 5.46
N ILE A 36 -4.05 8.83 4.97
CA ILE A 36 -4.27 7.62 5.78
C ILE A 36 -3.21 7.51 6.89
N GLY A 37 -1.97 7.91 6.61
CA GLY A 37 -0.89 8.00 7.60
C GLY A 37 -1.03 9.15 8.59
N ASN A 38 -2.08 9.98 8.48
CA ASN A 38 -2.32 11.17 9.30
C ASN A 38 -1.09 12.11 9.36
N LEU A 39 -0.36 12.22 8.24
CA LEU A 39 0.85 13.06 8.11
C LEU A 39 0.53 14.53 7.83
N VAL A 40 -0.73 14.82 7.50
CA VAL A 40 -1.28 16.15 7.18
C VAL A 40 -2.49 16.47 8.08
N PRO A 41 -2.32 16.53 9.41
CA PRO A 41 -3.44 16.74 10.34
C PRO A 41 -4.16 18.08 10.12
N GLU A 42 -3.50 19.08 9.54
CA GLU A 42 -4.07 20.39 9.19
C GLU A 42 -5.15 20.32 8.10
N LEU A 43 -5.28 19.19 7.41
CA LEU A 43 -6.30 18.94 6.39
C LEU A 43 -7.59 18.35 6.97
N LYS A 44 -7.64 18.03 8.26
CA LYS A 44 -8.86 17.53 8.91
C LYS A 44 -10.01 18.53 8.75
N ILE A 45 -11.20 18.00 8.44
CA ILE A 45 -12.45 18.77 8.31
C ILE A 45 -12.45 19.72 7.09
N LYS A 46 -11.45 19.62 6.20
CA LYS A 46 -11.41 20.39 4.95
C LYS A 46 -11.83 19.50 3.77
N ASN A 47 -12.35 20.13 2.73
CA ASN A 47 -12.56 19.48 1.44
C ASN A 47 -11.20 19.37 0.74
N VAL A 48 -10.74 18.15 0.52
CA VAL A 48 -9.40 17.86 -0.04
C VAL A 48 -9.57 16.97 -1.25
N VAL A 49 -8.82 17.27 -2.31
CA VAL A 49 -8.75 16.45 -3.52
C VAL A 49 -7.36 15.83 -3.61
N CYS A 50 -7.30 14.51 -3.78
CA CYS A 50 -6.05 13.80 -4.05
C CYS A 50 -5.83 13.73 -5.56
N ILE A 51 -4.69 14.24 -6.03
CA ILE A 51 -4.29 14.11 -7.43
C ILE A 51 -3.55 12.80 -7.59
N MET A 52 -4.11 11.87 -8.35
CA MET A 52 -3.49 10.58 -8.58
C MET A 52 -2.92 10.54 -10.00
N SER A 53 -1.61 10.62 -10.11
CA SER A 53 -0.94 10.97 -11.38
C SER A 53 -0.64 9.80 -12.32
N GLY A 54 -0.67 8.54 -11.86
CA GLY A 54 -0.29 7.41 -12.71
C GLY A 54 -0.60 6.03 -12.14
N GLY A 55 -0.79 5.07 -13.05
CA GLY A 55 -1.15 3.67 -12.79
C GLY A 55 -0.51 2.66 -13.75
N ASN A 56 0.65 2.99 -14.32
CA ASN A 56 1.45 2.07 -15.12
C ASN A 56 2.28 1.14 -14.20
N ILE A 57 1.56 0.27 -13.50
CA ILE A 57 2.12 -0.75 -12.62
C ILE A 57 1.89 -2.13 -13.23
N ASP A 58 2.94 -2.96 -13.25
CA ASP A 58 2.83 -4.35 -13.70
C ASP A 58 2.24 -5.26 -12.60
N GLN A 59 1.73 -6.43 -13.02
CA GLN A 59 1.02 -7.33 -12.13
C GLN A 59 1.89 -7.89 -10.98
N ILE A 60 3.19 -8.08 -11.20
CA ILE A 60 4.09 -8.61 -10.17
C ILE A 60 4.34 -7.54 -9.11
N THR A 61 4.62 -6.30 -9.53
CA THR A 61 4.80 -5.18 -8.62
C THR A 61 3.53 -4.89 -7.83
N LEU A 62 2.36 -4.90 -8.49
CA LEU A 62 1.08 -4.73 -7.84
C LEU A 62 0.84 -5.81 -6.76
N THR A 63 1.07 -7.07 -7.08
CA THR A 63 0.90 -8.18 -6.13
C THR A 63 1.81 -8.01 -4.91
N ARG A 64 3.07 -7.63 -5.10
CA ARG A 64 4.00 -7.34 -4.00
C ARG A 64 3.56 -6.18 -3.14
N CYS A 65 3.02 -5.11 -3.74
CA CYS A 65 2.48 -3.98 -3.00
C CYS A 65 1.25 -4.38 -2.18
N ILE A 66 0.38 -5.23 -2.72
CA ILE A 66 -0.78 -5.80 -2.02
C ILE A 66 -0.31 -6.66 -0.84
N ASP A 67 0.63 -7.58 -1.03
CA ASP A 67 1.19 -8.42 0.03
C ASP A 67 1.81 -7.58 1.14
N ARG A 68 2.58 -6.53 0.77
CA ARG A 68 3.17 -5.60 1.73
C ARG A 68 2.10 -4.80 2.48
N GLY A 69 1.05 -4.35 1.78
CA GLY A 69 -0.09 -3.66 2.39
C GLY A 69 -0.80 -4.56 3.41
N MET A 70 -1.10 -5.80 3.04
CA MET A 70 -1.73 -6.79 3.92
C MET A 70 -0.83 -7.11 5.12
N SER A 71 0.47 -7.27 4.90
CA SER A 71 1.42 -7.48 6.00
C SER A 71 1.49 -6.29 6.94
N ALA A 72 1.49 -5.06 6.40
CA ALA A 72 1.48 -3.85 7.20
C ALA A 72 0.19 -3.71 8.03
N GLU A 73 -0.95 -4.19 7.52
CA GLU A 73 -2.22 -4.27 8.26
C GLU A 73 -2.28 -5.45 9.26
N GLY A 74 -1.25 -6.30 9.32
CA GLY A 74 -1.24 -7.50 10.15
C GLY A 74 -2.14 -8.62 9.64
N ARG A 75 -2.53 -8.57 8.36
CA ARG A 75 -3.40 -9.54 7.67
C ARG A 75 -2.63 -10.62 6.92
N LEU A 76 -1.30 -10.50 6.84
CA LEU A 76 -0.44 -11.46 6.15
C LEU A 76 0.82 -11.70 7.00
N VAL A 77 1.09 -12.97 7.28
CA VAL A 77 2.25 -13.43 8.05
C VAL A 77 3.09 -14.36 7.18
N LEU A 78 4.35 -13.99 6.99
CA LEU A 78 5.32 -14.83 6.32
C LEU A 78 6.13 -15.60 7.37
N PHE A 79 6.06 -16.93 7.34
CA PHE A 79 6.93 -17.79 8.14
C PHE A 79 7.68 -18.75 7.23
N ARG A 80 8.96 -18.95 7.56
CA ARG A 80 9.85 -19.85 6.84
C ARG A 80 10.05 -21.11 7.67
N VAL A 81 9.55 -22.24 7.18
CA VAL A 81 9.86 -23.56 7.74
C VAL A 81 10.98 -24.16 6.90
N SER A 82 12.09 -24.52 7.54
CA SER A 82 13.20 -25.21 6.88
C SER A 82 13.04 -26.72 7.06
N ASP A 83 12.33 -27.34 6.11
CA ASP A 83 12.56 -28.77 5.80
C ASP A 83 13.60 -28.83 4.67
N THR A 84 14.31 -29.94 4.56
CA THR A 84 15.33 -30.36 3.60
C THR A 84 15.01 -30.01 2.12
N THR A 85 13.74 -29.71 1.79
CA THR A 85 13.24 -29.33 0.45
C THR A 85 12.74 -27.89 0.31
N GLY A 86 12.79 -27.06 1.36
CA GLY A 86 12.53 -25.61 1.29
C GLY A 86 11.14 -25.20 0.77
N CYS A 87 10.09 -25.36 1.57
CA CYS A 87 8.76 -24.84 1.25
C CYS A 87 8.44 -23.56 2.04
N PHE A 88 8.00 -22.51 1.32
CA PHE A 88 7.48 -21.27 1.90
C PHE A 88 5.96 -21.36 2.02
N TYR A 89 5.39 -21.04 3.17
CA TYR A 89 3.93 -20.97 3.38
C TYR A 89 3.53 -19.52 3.67
N TYR A 90 2.48 -19.06 2.99
CA TYR A 90 1.81 -17.78 3.25
C TYR A 90 0.55 -18.08 4.07
N VAL A 91 0.38 -17.42 5.22
CA VAL A 91 -0.90 -17.38 5.94
C VAL A 91 -1.36 -15.94 6.07
#